data_AF-A0A1S3QQW2-F1
#
_entry.id   AF-A0A1S3QQW2-F1
#
_cell.length_a   1.000
_cell.length_b   1.000
_cell.length_c   1.000
_cell.angle_alpha   90.00
_cell.angle_beta   90.00
_cell.angle_gamma   90.00
#
_symmetry.space_group_name_H-M   'P 1'
#
loop_
_entity.id
_entity.type
_entity.pdbx_description
1 polymer ?
#
loop_
_entity_poly.entity_id
_entity_poly.type
_entity_poly.pdbx_seq_one_letter_code
_entity_poly.pdbx_strand_id
1 'polypeptide(L)'
;RNAFANDTIPSESYIRAIQTAHLGTLSNQSLALASSLKHILLSLVRLTGDLIVGLDESVLEECLQYLERQLESSQVCKAMEDFFSFSGELVQIMMATANENLSAKFCNRVLKFFTKLFQLTEKSPNPSLLCLCGSLAQLACVEPSRLQSWLTRMTATPPKDSEHLETVQENRALLQVLTTHIVRDNSQVGEGVCTVLLSTLIPMATDMLANGDGAGFPELMVIMATLASAGQGAGHLQLHRAAIDWLTRCKKYLTQKNVVEKVSANVSQGKHASILECSCHIISYLADVMNALRQSSGQGSSVLLVDGEEKAVEVDSDWVDELAVEDDDSQAEDSVRTSLYHL
;
A
#
# COMPACT_ATOMS: atom_id res chain seq x y z
N ARG A 1 -11.76 58.52 -9.17
CA ARG A 1 -10.34 58.10 -9.02
C ARG A 1 -10.40 56.62 -8.65
N ASN A 2 -10.03 55.76 -9.60
CA ASN A 2 -10.37 54.33 -9.61
C ASN A 2 -9.61 53.56 -8.52
N ALA A 3 -10.33 52.82 -7.67
CA ALA A 3 -9.76 51.85 -6.73
C ALA A 3 -9.70 50.42 -7.31
N PHE A 4 -10.11 50.23 -8.57
CA PHE A 4 -10.17 48.92 -9.24
C PHE A 4 -9.09 48.73 -10.31
N ALA A 5 -7.97 49.45 -10.21
CA ALA A 5 -6.94 49.41 -11.24
C ALA A 5 -5.91 48.29 -11.06
N ASN A 6 -5.97 47.45 -10.02
CA ASN A 6 -4.83 46.57 -9.71
C ASN A 6 -5.10 45.18 -9.11
N ASP A 7 -6.29 44.60 -9.26
CA ASP A 7 -6.47 43.18 -8.95
C ASP A 7 -7.11 42.45 -10.13
N THR A 8 -6.26 41.71 -10.85
CA THR A 8 -6.68 40.76 -11.87
C THR A 8 -6.70 39.39 -11.19
N ILE A 9 -7.85 38.73 -11.29
CA ILE A 9 -8.22 37.38 -10.81
C ILE A 9 -8.94 37.37 -9.44
N PRO A 10 -10.25 37.07 -9.40
CA PRO A 10 -10.93 36.65 -8.18
C PRO A 10 -10.65 35.15 -7.98
N SER A 11 -9.43 34.76 -7.62
CA SER A 11 -9.05 33.33 -7.64
C SER A 11 -9.52 32.60 -6.40
N GLU A 12 -9.26 33.11 -5.21
CA GLU A 12 -9.35 32.25 -4.02
C GLU A 12 -10.71 32.33 -3.33
N SER A 13 -11.23 33.54 -3.11
CA SER A 13 -12.56 33.72 -2.48
C SER A 13 -13.69 33.17 -3.34
N TYR A 14 -13.57 33.25 -4.67
CA TYR A 14 -14.59 32.75 -5.59
C TYR A 14 -14.56 31.21 -5.65
N ILE A 15 -13.37 30.61 -5.75
CA ILE A 15 -13.20 29.15 -5.70
C ILE A 15 -13.66 28.60 -4.35
N ARG A 16 -13.28 29.25 -3.24
CA ARG A 16 -13.71 28.85 -1.89
C ARG A 16 -15.22 28.99 -1.72
N ALA A 17 -15.85 30.04 -2.26
CA ALA A 17 -17.31 30.18 -2.23
C ALA A 17 -18.02 29.09 -3.05
N ILE A 18 -17.47 28.69 -4.20
CA ILE A 18 -17.98 27.58 -5.02
C ILE A 18 -17.81 26.25 -4.29
N GLN A 19 -16.63 26.00 -3.71
CA GLN A 19 -16.35 24.80 -2.91
C GLN A 19 -17.28 24.72 -1.70
N THR A 20 -17.44 25.79 -0.92
CA THR A 20 -18.35 25.82 0.23
C THR A 20 -19.81 25.67 -0.20
N ALA A 21 -20.23 26.23 -1.33
CA ALA A 21 -21.60 26.06 -1.83
C ALA A 21 -21.88 24.62 -2.31
N HIS A 22 -20.92 23.96 -2.97
CA HIS A 22 -21.05 22.58 -3.44
C HIS A 22 -20.86 21.53 -2.33
N LEU A 23 -19.95 21.78 -1.38
CA LEU A 23 -19.74 20.92 -0.21
C LEU A 23 -20.83 21.11 0.84
N GLY A 24 -21.29 22.35 1.05
CA GLY A 24 -22.42 22.66 1.93
C GLY A 24 -23.77 22.12 1.43
N THR A 25 -23.91 21.87 0.12
CA THR A 25 -25.06 21.13 -0.42
C THR A 25 -24.94 19.62 -0.25
N LEU A 26 -23.72 19.07 -0.16
CA LEU A 26 -23.46 17.66 0.18
C LEU A 26 -23.71 17.36 1.68
N SER A 27 -23.43 18.31 2.57
CA SER A 27 -23.55 18.09 4.02
C SER A 27 -24.97 18.21 4.57
N ASN A 28 -25.90 18.83 3.82
CA ASN A 28 -27.21 19.26 4.37
C ASN A 28 -28.44 18.90 3.53
N GLN A 29 -28.32 18.07 2.50
CA GLN A 29 -29.48 17.53 1.78
C GLN A 29 -29.45 16.01 1.78
N SER A 30 -30.63 15.41 2.01
CA SER A 30 -30.92 14.01 1.69
C SER A 30 -30.85 13.84 0.17
N LEU A 31 -29.63 13.87 -0.38
CA LEU A 31 -29.35 13.48 -1.74
C LEU A 31 -29.55 11.98 -1.84
N ALA A 32 -30.17 11.52 -2.93
CA ALA A 32 -30.24 10.11 -3.24
C ALA A 32 -28.80 9.56 -3.26
N LEU A 33 -28.47 8.72 -2.26
CA LEU A 33 -27.13 8.23 -1.90
C LEU A 33 -26.26 7.83 -3.11
N ALA A 34 -26.90 7.30 -4.16
CA ALA A 34 -26.26 6.89 -5.41
C ALA A 34 -25.64 8.04 -6.22
N SER A 35 -26.25 9.23 -6.22
CA SER A 35 -25.80 10.37 -7.02
C SER A 35 -24.59 11.09 -6.41
N SER A 36 -24.61 11.36 -5.11
CA SER A 36 -23.49 11.94 -4.36
C SER A 36 -22.29 10.99 -4.36
N LEU A 37 -22.52 9.70 -4.13
CA LEU A 37 -21.47 8.68 -4.22
C LEU A 37 -20.84 8.63 -5.64
N LYS A 38 -21.67 8.62 -6.69
CA LYS A 38 -21.18 8.66 -8.08
C LYS A 38 -20.32 9.90 -8.35
N HIS A 39 -20.70 11.07 -7.82
CA HIS A 39 -19.89 12.29 -7.96
C HIS A 39 -18.57 12.25 -7.19
N ILE A 40 -18.56 11.68 -5.97
CA ILE A 40 -17.34 11.49 -5.19
C ILE A 40 -16.39 10.54 -5.92
N LEU A 41 -16.89 9.38 -6.37
CA LEU A 41 -16.08 8.38 -7.05
C LEU A 41 -15.55 8.89 -8.41
N LEU A 42 -16.38 9.63 -9.17
CA LEU A 42 -15.95 10.27 -10.42
C LEU A 42 -14.90 11.34 -10.19
N SER A 43 -15.04 12.13 -9.13
CA SER A 43 -14.04 13.11 -8.72
C SER A 43 -12.74 12.41 -8.36
N LEU A 44 -12.76 11.37 -7.51
CA LEU A 44 -11.56 10.61 -7.15
C LEU A 44 -10.86 10.04 -8.39
N VAL A 45 -11.56 9.33 -9.27
CA VAL A 45 -10.93 8.71 -10.46
C VAL A 45 -10.40 9.75 -11.44
N ARG A 46 -11.10 10.87 -11.65
CA ARG A 46 -10.61 11.97 -12.50
C ARG A 46 -9.43 12.68 -11.88
N LEU A 47 -9.43 12.90 -10.57
CA LEU A 47 -8.36 13.61 -9.86
C LEU A 47 -7.08 12.77 -9.75
N THR A 48 -7.21 11.45 -9.70
CA THR A 48 -6.05 10.55 -9.74
C THR A 48 -5.50 10.32 -11.15
N GLY A 49 -6.33 10.49 -12.18
CA GLY A 49 -5.95 10.35 -13.60
C GLY A 49 -5.40 11.63 -14.23
N ASP A 50 -6.03 12.78 -13.97
CA ASP A 50 -5.74 14.07 -14.58
C ASP A 50 -5.22 15.05 -13.51
N LEU A 51 -3.90 15.21 -13.44
CA LEU A 51 -3.19 16.37 -12.87
C LEU A 51 -3.80 17.01 -11.60
N ILE A 52 -3.22 16.65 -10.44
CA ILE A 52 -3.33 17.37 -9.17
C ILE A 52 -2.74 18.78 -9.33
N VAL A 53 -3.44 19.67 -10.01
CA VAL A 53 -3.09 21.09 -10.09
C VAL A 53 -4.29 21.85 -9.58
N GLY A 54 -4.29 22.16 -8.28
CA GLY A 54 -5.20 23.11 -7.66
C GLY A 54 -6.28 22.56 -6.72
N LEU A 55 -6.24 21.28 -6.34
CA LEU A 55 -7.11 20.70 -5.32
C LEU A 55 -6.31 20.33 -4.08
N ASP A 56 -6.89 20.60 -2.90
CA ASP A 56 -6.31 20.25 -1.61
C ASP A 56 -6.40 18.74 -1.39
N GLU A 57 -5.26 18.14 -1.07
CA GLU A 57 -5.12 16.71 -0.79
C GLU A 57 -6.01 16.26 0.38
N SER A 58 -6.28 17.16 1.33
CA SER A 58 -7.19 16.94 2.46
C SER A 58 -8.58 16.49 2.01
N VAL A 59 -9.09 17.05 0.91
CA VAL A 59 -10.41 16.72 0.36
C VAL A 59 -10.44 15.29 -0.18
N LEU A 60 -9.34 14.87 -0.83
CA LEU A 60 -9.22 13.50 -1.32
C LEU A 60 -9.12 12.51 -0.17
N GLU A 61 -8.39 12.86 0.88
CA GLU A 61 -8.29 12.06 2.11
C GLU A 61 -9.65 11.90 2.79
N GLU A 62 -10.43 12.97 2.92
CA GLU A 62 -11.79 12.95 3.48
C GLU A 62 -12.74 12.09 2.65
N CYS A 63 -12.66 12.19 1.31
CA CYS A 63 -13.45 11.35 0.41
C CYS A 63 -13.13 9.86 0.59
N LEU A 64 -11.84 9.51 0.64
CA LEU A 64 -11.42 8.12 0.86
C LEU A 64 -11.83 7.62 2.26
N GLN A 65 -11.68 8.45 3.29
CA GLN A 65 -12.11 8.09 4.65
C GLN A 65 -13.63 7.88 4.74
N TYR A 66 -14.41 8.70 4.04
CA TYR A 66 -15.85 8.51 3.93
C TYR A 66 -16.16 7.17 3.26
N LEU A 67 -15.55 6.88 2.10
CA LEU A 67 -15.75 5.62 1.40
C LEU A 67 -15.36 4.40 2.24
N GLU A 68 -14.23 4.47 2.94
CA GLU A 68 -13.74 3.43 3.86
C GLU A 68 -14.79 3.11 4.94
N ARG A 69 -15.36 4.14 5.58
CA ARG A 69 -16.42 3.97 6.60
C ARG A 69 -17.71 3.37 6.03
N GLN A 70 -17.98 3.57 4.74
CA GLN A 70 -19.18 3.05 4.09
C GLN A 70 -19.03 1.63 3.54
N LEU A 71 -17.84 1.02 3.60
CA LEU A 71 -17.61 -0.36 3.13
C LEU A 71 -18.42 -1.42 3.90
N GLU A 72 -18.93 -1.11 5.08
CA GLU A 72 -19.82 -2.01 5.84
C GLU A 72 -21.27 -1.96 5.32
N SER A 73 -21.64 -0.92 4.57
CA SER A 73 -22.97 -0.78 3.97
C SER A 73 -23.02 -1.55 2.65
N SER A 74 -23.77 -2.66 2.63
CA SER A 74 -24.01 -3.46 1.43
C SER A 74 -24.58 -2.64 0.27
N GLN A 75 -25.46 -1.66 0.56
CA GLN A 75 -26.02 -0.78 -0.46
C GLN A 75 -24.96 0.15 -1.08
N VAL A 76 -24.04 0.68 -0.27
CA VAL A 76 -22.95 1.53 -0.77
C VAL A 76 -21.93 0.70 -1.52
N CYS A 77 -21.58 -0.49 -1.03
CA CYS A 77 -20.71 -1.42 -1.74
C CYS A 77 -21.26 -1.75 -3.13
N LYS A 78 -22.57 -2.03 -3.24
CA LYS A 78 -23.19 -2.30 -4.54
C LYS A 78 -23.13 -1.09 -5.47
N ALA A 79 -23.37 0.11 -4.95
CA ALA A 79 -23.28 1.33 -5.74
C ALA A 79 -21.82 1.65 -6.16
N MET A 80 -20.83 1.36 -5.33
CA MET A 80 -19.40 1.45 -5.68
C MET A 80 -19.04 0.44 -6.77
N GLU A 81 -19.47 -0.82 -6.62
CA GLU A 81 -19.29 -1.87 -7.63
C GLU A 81 -19.86 -1.43 -8.98
N ASP A 82 -21.10 -0.95 -9.02
CA ASP A 82 -21.75 -0.50 -10.26
C ASP A 82 -21.00 0.70 -10.88
N PHE A 83 -20.51 1.62 -10.05
CA PHE A 83 -19.73 2.77 -10.51
C PHE A 83 -18.41 2.35 -11.16
N PHE A 84 -17.63 1.51 -10.47
CA PHE A 84 -16.31 1.09 -10.96
C PHE A 84 -16.44 0.09 -12.13
N SER A 85 -17.51 -0.70 -12.18
CA SER A 85 -17.77 -1.57 -13.34
C SER A 85 -18.08 -0.76 -14.62
N PHE A 86 -18.63 0.45 -14.49
CA PHE A 86 -19.10 1.24 -15.63
C PHE A 86 -18.14 2.37 -16.04
N SER A 87 -17.49 3.04 -15.09
CA SER A 87 -16.88 4.37 -15.32
C SER A 87 -15.50 4.60 -14.71
N GLY A 88 -14.98 3.69 -13.89
CA GLY A 88 -13.68 3.88 -13.27
C GLY A 88 -13.02 2.57 -12.87
N GLU A 89 -11.74 2.44 -13.13
CA GLU A 89 -10.99 1.31 -12.60
C GLU A 89 -10.60 1.66 -11.15
N LEU A 90 -11.10 0.91 -10.17
CA LEU A 90 -10.73 1.10 -8.76
C LEU A 90 -9.20 1.06 -8.58
N VAL A 91 -8.51 0.27 -9.40
CA VAL A 91 -7.04 0.23 -9.50
C VAL A 91 -6.42 1.61 -9.75
N GLN A 92 -7.10 2.55 -10.42
CA GLN A 92 -6.57 3.89 -10.66
C GLN A 92 -6.44 4.71 -9.38
N ILE A 93 -7.27 4.46 -8.37
CA ILE A 93 -7.10 5.05 -7.04
C ILE A 93 -5.80 4.54 -6.41
N MET A 94 -5.51 3.24 -6.54
CA MET A 94 -4.24 2.69 -6.07
C MET A 94 -3.06 3.27 -6.85
N MET A 95 -3.16 3.30 -8.18
CA MET A 95 -2.10 3.81 -9.06
C MET A 95 -1.92 5.33 -8.99
N ALA A 96 -2.85 6.06 -8.36
CA ALA A 96 -2.66 7.46 -8.02
C ALA A 96 -1.42 7.65 -7.15
N THR A 97 -1.21 6.74 -6.21
CA THR A 97 -0.10 6.81 -5.25
C THR A 97 1.27 6.65 -5.91
N ALA A 98 1.33 6.27 -7.20
CA ALA A 98 2.55 6.34 -8.00
C ALA A 98 3.04 7.79 -8.25
N ASN A 99 2.16 8.78 -8.11
CA ASN A 99 2.47 10.19 -8.39
C ASN A 99 3.23 10.83 -7.23
N GLU A 100 4.50 11.17 -7.45
CA GLU A 100 5.40 11.78 -6.47
C GLU A 100 4.89 13.11 -5.87
N ASN A 101 3.95 13.79 -6.53
CA ASN A 101 3.37 15.04 -6.03
C ASN A 101 2.36 14.85 -4.88
N LEU A 102 1.85 13.63 -4.67
CA LEU A 102 1.00 13.33 -3.52
C LEU A 102 1.86 13.14 -2.27
N SER A 103 1.29 13.25 -1.07
CA SER A 103 2.03 12.99 0.17
C SER A 103 2.10 11.50 0.51
N ALA A 104 3.00 11.15 1.43
CA ALA A 104 3.02 9.82 2.04
C ALA A 104 1.72 9.52 2.84
N LYS A 105 1.05 10.56 3.36
CA LYS A 105 -0.20 10.46 4.12
C LYS A 105 -1.38 10.06 3.24
N PHE A 106 -1.48 10.61 2.04
CA PHE A 106 -2.50 10.14 1.08
C PHE A 106 -2.22 8.71 0.62
N CYS A 107 -0.96 8.35 0.39
CA CYS A 107 -0.60 6.96 0.10
C CYS A 107 -1.06 6.01 1.21
N ASN A 108 -0.86 6.40 2.48
CA ASN A 108 -1.34 5.68 3.64
C ASN A 108 -2.86 5.49 3.62
N ARG A 109 -3.60 6.57 3.37
CA ARG A 109 -5.06 6.54 3.31
C ARG A 109 -5.58 5.59 2.21
N VAL A 110 -4.96 5.61 1.02
CA VAL A 110 -5.32 4.70 -0.06
C VAL A 110 -5.04 3.24 0.34
N LEU A 111 -3.87 2.96 0.91
CA LEU A 111 -3.53 1.61 1.36
C LEU A 111 -4.47 1.11 2.46
N LYS A 112 -4.81 1.95 3.45
CA LYS A 112 -5.79 1.62 4.51
C LYS A 112 -7.15 1.28 3.93
N PHE A 113 -7.63 2.05 2.96
CA PHE A 113 -8.88 1.77 2.26
C PHE A 113 -8.88 0.36 1.62
N PHE A 114 -7.83 0.01 0.87
CA PHE A 114 -7.74 -1.31 0.24
C PHE A 114 -7.55 -2.44 1.26
N THR A 115 -6.76 -2.24 2.31
CA THR A 115 -6.62 -3.22 3.40
C THR A 115 -7.95 -3.47 4.08
N LYS A 116 -8.71 -2.42 4.42
CA LYS A 116 -10.05 -2.54 5.02
C LYS A 116 -11.02 -3.28 4.11
N LEU A 117 -10.97 -3.02 2.79
CA LEU A 117 -11.78 -3.72 1.79
C LEU A 117 -11.55 -5.24 1.83
N PHE A 118 -10.28 -5.68 1.87
CA PHE A 118 -9.96 -7.10 1.99
C PHE A 118 -10.38 -7.69 3.34
N GLN A 119 -10.08 -7.00 4.44
CA GLN A 119 -10.46 -7.45 5.80
C GLN A 119 -11.98 -7.64 5.94
N LEU A 120 -12.79 -6.71 5.41
CA LEU A 120 -14.25 -6.84 5.43
C LEU A 120 -14.76 -7.98 4.54
N THR A 121 -14.10 -8.21 3.41
CA THR A 121 -14.42 -9.34 2.53
C THR A 121 -14.18 -10.68 3.23
N GLU A 122 -13.16 -10.76 4.09
CA GLU A 122 -12.85 -11.96 4.87
C GLU A 122 -13.78 -12.14 6.06
N LYS A 123 -14.02 -11.07 6.81
CA LYS A 123 -14.86 -11.10 8.01
C LYS A 123 -16.34 -11.33 7.68
N SER A 124 -16.82 -10.71 6.59
CA SER A 124 -18.23 -10.71 6.19
C SER A 124 -18.36 -10.62 4.66
N PRO A 125 -18.09 -11.71 3.92
CA PRO A 125 -18.10 -11.69 2.46
C PRO A 125 -19.48 -11.32 1.93
N ASN A 126 -19.51 -10.42 0.95
CA ASN A 126 -20.69 -10.14 0.14
C ASN A 126 -20.30 -10.00 -1.35
N PRO A 127 -21.25 -10.18 -2.29
CA PRO A 127 -20.93 -10.18 -3.72
C PRO A 127 -20.24 -8.91 -4.21
N SER A 128 -20.63 -7.74 -3.69
CA SER A 128 -20.04 -6.46 -4.10
C SER A 128 -18.62 -6.28 -3.57
N LEU A 129 -18.36 -6.66 -2.32
CA LEU A 129 -17.00 -6.66 -1.75
C LEU A 129 -16.06 -7.61 -2.50
N LEU A 130 -16.55 -8.82 -2.84
CA LEU A 130 -15.81 -9.76 -3.67
C LEU A 130 -15.49 -9.19 -5.05
N CYS A 131 -16.45 -8.53 -5.69
CA CYS A 131 -16.26 -7.89 -6.99
C CYS A 131 -15.26 -6.71 -6.91
N LEU A 132 -15.38 -5.87 -5.89
CA LEU A 132 -14.46 -4.76 -5.63
C LEU A 132 -13.03 -5.27 -5.38
N CYS A 133 -12.84 -6.32 -4.58
CA CYS A 133 -11.53 -6.97 -4.44
C CYS A 133 -11.03 -7.53 -5.76
N GLY A 134 -11.89 -8.23 -6.52
CA GLY A 134 -11.56 -8.80 -7.81
C GLY A 134 -11.15 -7.77 -8.86
N SER A 135 -11.59 -6.52 -8.73
CA SER A 135 -11.15 -5.43 -9.63
C SER A 135 -9.64 -5.19 -9.60
N LEU A 136 -8.95 -5.57 -8.52
CA LEU A 136 -7.49 -5.50 -8.44
C LEU A 136 -6.78 -6.45 -9.41
N ALA A 137 -7.48 -7.40 -10.01
CA ALA A 137 -6.98 -8.18 -11.15
C ALA A 137 -6.45 -7.27 -12.28
N GLN A 138 -6.98 -6.05 -12.42
CA GLN A 138 -6.57 -5.06 -13.40
C GLN A 138 -5.14 -4.54 -13.18
N LEU A 139 -4.51 -4.78 -12.02
CA LEU A 139 -3.09 -4.49 -11.83
C LEU A 139 -2.20 -5.17 -12.87
N ALA A 140 -2.61 -6.35 -13.35
CA ALA A 140 -1.89 -7.05 -14.42
C ALA A 140 -1.90 -6.30 -15.76
N CYS A 141 -2.81 -5.33 -15.92
CA CYS A 141 -2.98 -4.52 -17.13
C CYS A 141 -2.35 -3.12 -17.01
N VAL A 142 -1.85 -2.75 -15.84
CA VAL A 142 -1.18 -1.45 -15.63
C VAL A 142 0.15 -1.43 -16.37
N GLU A 143 0.49 -0.29 -16.96
CA GLU A 143 1.77 -0.11 -17.64
C GLU A 143 2.95 -0.39 -16.69
N PRO A 144 3.96 -1.19 -17.10
CA PRO A 144 5.06 -1.58 -16.23
C PRO A 144 5.83 -0.40 -15.60
N SER A 145 5.99 0.70 -16.34
CA SER A 145 6.67 1.92 -15.87
C SER A 145 5.95 2.55 -14.66
N ARG A 146 4.62 2.69 -14.75
CA ARG A 146 3.78 3.23 -13.69
C ARG A 146 3.72 2.31 -12.48
N LEU A 147 3.64 1.00 -12.71
CA LEU A 147 3.67 0.00 -11.65
C LEU A 147 5.03 0.01 -10.91
N GLN A 148 6.13 0.16 -11.65
CA GLN A 148 7.46 0.32 -11.08
C GLN A 148 7.57 1.60 -10.25
N SER A 149 7.05 2.75 -10.72
CA SER A 149 7.03 4.00 -9.94
C SER A 149 6.25 3.84 -8.64
N TRP A 150 5.09 3.20 -8.70
CA TRP A 150 4.29 2.88 -7.52
C TRP A 150 5.07 2.02 -6.51
N LEU A 151 5.63 0.89 -6.95
CA LEU A 151 6.38 -0.02 -6.09
C LEU A 151 7.64 0.66 -5.53
N THR A 152 8.38 1.38 -6.36
CA THR A 152 9.58 2.13 -5.94
C THR A 152 9.26 3.06 -4.78
N ARG A 153 8.15 3.79 -4.88
CA ARG A 153 7.72 4.70 -3.82
C ARG A 153 7.37 3.98 -2.52
N MET A 154 6.70 2.84 -2.62
CA MET A 154 6.32 2.06 -1.44
C MET A 154 7.51 1.36 -0.78
N THR A 155 8.55 1.03 -1.55
CA THR A 155 9.71 0.25 -1.07
C THR A 155 10.96 1.08 -0.86
N ALA A 156 11.02 2.34 -1.33
CA ALA A 156 12.17 3.23 -1.16
C ALA A 156 12.45 3.50 0.32
N THR A 157 13.72 3.52 0.70
CA THR A 157 14.13 3.85 2.07
C THR A 157 14.03 5.35 2.27
N PRO A 158 13.14 5.82 3.17
CA PRO A 158 13.05 7.25 3.46
C PRO A 158 14.37 7.75 4.06
N PRO A 159 14.74 9.03 3.85
CA PRO A 159 15.86 9.65 4.55
C PRO A 159 15.65 9.56 6.06
N LYS A 160 16.74 9.29 6.81
CA LYS A 160 16.69 9.10 8.28
C LYS A 160 16.14 10.29 9.07
N ASP A 161 16.11 11.48 8.46
CA ASP A 161 15.71 12.74 9.08
C ASP A 161 14.38 13.30 8.52
N SER A 162 13.56 12.49 7.84
CA SER A 162 12.26 12.97 7.33
C SER A 162 11.18 12.91 8.40
N GLU A 163 10.42 14.01 8.59
CA GLU A 163 9.20 14.05 9.42
C GLU A 163 8.13 13.02 9.00
N HIS A 164 8.29 12.38 7.83
CA HIS A 164 7.38 11.38 7.28
C HIS A 164 7.88 9.93 7.43
N LEU A 165 8.93 9.69 8.22
CA LEU A 165 9.55 8.38 8.37
C LEU A 165 8.55 7.31 8.86
N GLU A 166 7.77 7.63 9.89
CA GLU A 166 6.76 6.73 10.46
C GLU A 166 5.67 6.39 9.43
N THR A 167 5.13 7.38 8.73
CA THR A 167 4.11 7.16 7.69
C THR A 167 4.63 6.28 6.56
N VAL A 168 5.87 6.46 6.13
CA VAL A 168 6.47 5.62 5.08
C VAL A 168 6.70 4.18 5.57
N GLN A 169 7.07 4.00 6.83
CA GLN A 169 7.16 2.67 7.44
C GLN A 169 5.80 1.99 7.55
N GLU A 170 4.76 2.74 7.95
CA GLU A 170 3.39 2.24 7.98
C GLU A 170 2.90 1.84 6.58
N ASN A 171 3.20 2.66 5.55
CA ASN A 171 2.86 2.34 4.16
C ASN A 171 3.49 1.03 3.69
N ARG A 172 4.75 0.77 4.09
CA ARG A 172 5.43 -0.51 3.79
C ARG A 172 4.72 -1.69 4.48
N ALA A 173 4.37 -1.54 5.75
CA ALA A 173 3.65 -2.57 6.50
C ALA A 173 2.27 -2.86 5.86
N LEU A 174 1.53 -1.81 5.49
CA LEU A 174 0.26 -1.93 4.79
C LEU A 174 0.40 -2.61 3.43
N LEU A 175 1.47 -2.33 2.67
CA LEU A 175 1.75 -3.03 1.41
C LEU A 175 1.98 -4.53 1.65
N GLN A 176 2.72 -4.91 2.70
CA GLN A 176 2.92 -6.31 3.06
C GLN A 176 1.59 -7.00 3.42
N VAL A 177 0.75 -6.36 4.22
CA VAL A 177 -0.60 -6.85 4.54
C VAL A 177 -1.45 -7.01 3.28
N LEU A 178 -1.47 -6.00 2.41
CA LEU A 178 -2.19 -6.03 1.15
C LEU A 178 -1.74 -7.19 0.26
N THR A 179 -0.43 -7.41 0.11
CA THR A 179 0.10 -8.54 -0.68
C THR A 179 -0.27 -9.89 -0.08
N THR A 180 -0.35 -9.99 1.25
CA THR A 180 -0.82 -11.21 1.93
C THR A 180 -2.28 -11.49 1.58
N HIS A 181 -3.15 -10.48 1.61
CA HIS A 181 -4.56 -10.63 1.20
C HIS A 181 -4.69 -11.00 -0.29
N ILE A 182 -3.88 -10.41 -1.16
CA ILE A 182 -3.89 -10.70 -2.61
C ILE A 182 -3.54 -12.18 -2.90
N VAL A 183 -2.60 -12.75 -2.15
CA VAL A 183 -2.04 -14.09 -2.40
C VAL A 183 -2.90 -15.24 -1.86
N ARG A 184 -3.81 -14.98 -0.91
CA ARG A 184 -4.64 -16.01 -0.25
C ARG A 184 -5.43 -16.87 -1.25
N ASP A 185 -5.67 -18.14 -0.89
CA ASP A 185 -6.35 -19.12 -1.74
C ASP A 185 -7.78 -18.73 -2.17
N ASN A 186 -8.47 -17.92 -1.36
CA ASN A 186 -9.82 -17.42 -1.63
C ASN A 186 -9.85 -16.00 -2.23
N SER A 187 -8.68 -15.44 -2.55
CA SER A 187 -8.55 -14.12 -3.16
C SER A 187 -9.21 -14.05 -4.53
N GLN A 188 -9.83 -12.91 -4.83
CA GLN A 188 -10.49 -12.66 -6.10
C GLN A 188 -9.53 -12.08 -7.18
N VAL A 189 -8.28 -11.78 -6.80
CA VAL A 189 -7.32 -11.05 -7.65
C VAL A 189 -6.57 -11.97 -8.64
N GLY A 190 -6.41 -13.24 -8.28
CA GLY A 190 -5.78 -14.27 -9.11
C GLY A 190 -4.24 -14.21 -9.16
N GLU A 191 -3.62 -15.37 -9.40
CA GLU A 191 -2.15 -15.56 -9.45
C GLU A 191 -1.45 -14.71 -10.54
N GLY A 192 -2.17 -14.33 -11.60
CA GLY A 192 -1.63 -13.54 -12.71
C GLY A 192 -1.10 -12.18 -12.25
N VAL A 193 -1.80 -11.51 -11.32
CA VAL A 193 -1.34 -10.23 -10.74
C VAL A 193 -0.05 -10.43 -9.96
N CYS A 194 0.04 -11.47 -9.13
CA CYS A 194 1.24 -11.77 -8.36
C CYS A 194 2.45 -11.99 -9.28
N THR A 195 2.24 -12.66 -10.40
CA THR A 195 3.29 -12.88 -11.42
C THR A 195 3.75 -11.57 -12.06
N VAL A 196 2.83 -10.65 -12.38
CA VAL A 196 3.16 -9.33 -12.96
C VAL A 196 3.91 -8.45 -11.95
N LEU A 197 3.44 -8.40 -10.70
CA LEU A 197 4.11 -7.67 -9.62
C LEU A 197 5.52 -8.22 -9.39
N LEU A 198 5.67 -9.54 -9.29
CA LEU A 198 6.96 -10.19 -9.11
C LEU A 198 7.92 -9.92 -10.29
N SER A 199 7.41 -9.95 -11.52
CA SER A 199 8.19 -9.63 -12.73
C SER A 199 8.66 -8.18 -12.78
N THR A 200 7.98 -7.27 -12.07
CA THR A 200 8.37 -5.86 -11.94
C THR A 200 9.39 -5.67 -10.80
N LEU A 201 9.19 -6.38 -9.69
CA LEU A 201 10.04 -6.28 -8.50
C LEU A 201 11.44 -6.91 -8.70
N ILE A 202 11.54 -8.01 -9.44
CA ILE A 202 12.83 -8.70 -9.66
C ILE A 202 13.88 -7.78 -10.34
N PRO A 203 13.57 -7.06 -11.43
CA PRO A 203 14.49 -6.07 -11.99
C PRO A 203 14.88 -4.96 -11.01
N MET A 204 13.94 -4.45 -10.20
CA MET A 204 14.22 -3.43 -9.18
C MET A 204 15.22 -3.95 -8.15
N ALA A 205 14.97 -5.13 -7.57
CA ALA A 205 15.87 -5.79 -6.63
C ALA A 205 17.26 -6.06 -7.23
N THR A 206 17.31 -6.39 -8.53
CA THR A 206 18.56 -6.59 -9.25
C THR A 206 19.40 -5.31 -9.33
N ASP A 207 18.77 -4.15 -9.56
CA ASP A 207 19.45 -2.86 -9.63
C ASP A 207 19.96 -2.41 -8.25
N MET A 208 19.17 -2.61 -7.19
CA MET A 208 19.55 -2.31 -5.80
C MET A 208 20.84 -3.02 -5.40
N LEU A 209 21.00 -4.29 -5.82
CA LEU A 209 22.19 -5.09 -5.58
C LEU A 209 23.35 -4.73 -6.51
N ALA A 210 23.08 -4.34 -7.77
CA ALA A 210 24.11 -3.97 -8.73
C ALA A 210 24.87 -2.70 -8.31
N ASN A 211 24.16 -1.73 -7.73
CA ASN A 211 24.72 -0.45 -7.28
C ASN A 211 25.42 -0.54 -5.90
N GLY A 212 25.32 -1.70 -5.25
CA GLY A 212 25.94 -2.00 -3.96
C GLY A 212 25.31 -1.24 -2.79
N ASP A 213 24.14 -0.64 -2.96
CA ASP A 213 23.43 0.09 -1.91
C ASP A 213 22.64 -0.88 -1.03
N GLY A 214 21.89 -1.81 -1.65
CA GLY A 214 21.14 -2.86 -0.96
C GLY A 214 20.05 -2.36 0.00
N ALA A 215 19.92 -1.05 0.20
CA ALA A 215 18.96 -0.44 1.11
C ALA A 215 17.53 -0.76 0.67
N GLY A 216 16.72 -1.30 1.58
CA GLY A 216 15.31 -1.68 1.31
C GLY A 216 15.14 -3.04 0.63
N PHE A 217 16.23 -3.73 0.26
CA PHE A 217 16.15 -5.05 -0.37
C PHE A 217 15.57 -6.12 0.59
N PRO A 218 15.93 -6.18 1.89
CA PRO A 218 15.33 -7.13 2.83
C PRO A 218 13.80 -7.10 2.85
N GLU A 219 13.21 -5.91 2.95
CA GLU A 219 11.76 -5.71 2.96
C GLU A 219 11.14 -6.10 1.62
N LEU A 220 11.81 -5.76 0.52
CA LEU A 220 11.38 -6.15 -0.81
C LEU A 220 11.41 -7.67 -1.02
N MET A 221 12.40 -8.36 -0.44
CA MET A 221 12.52 -9.81 -0.50
C MET A 221 11.35 -10.51 0.18
N VAL A 222 10.87 -9.97 1.32
CA VAL A 222 9.67 -10.49 2.01
C VAL A 222 8.44 -10.36 1.12
N ILE A 223 8.22 -9.18 0.52
CA ILE A 223 7.10 -8.96 -0.40
C ILE A 223 7.16 -9.90 -1.61
N MET A 224 8.34 -10.05 -2.23
CA MET A 224 8.53 -10.95 -3.37
C MET A 224 8.29 -12.41 -2.99
N ALA A 225 8.74 -12.84 -1.80
CA ALA A 225 8.51 -14.20 -1.31
C ALA A 225 7.01 -14.46 -1.08
N THR A 226 6.28 -13.51 -0.49
CA THR A 226 4.83 -13.60 -0.33
C THR A 226 4.12 -13.70 -1.67
N LEU A 227 4.44 -12.83 -2.64
CA LEU A 227 3.86 -12.89 -3.98
C LEU A 227 4.18 -14.20 -4.71
N ALA A 228 5.37 -14.75 -4.50
CA ALA A 228 5.80 -16.01 -5.10
C ALA A 228 5.02 -17.23 -4.59
N SER A 229 4.45 -17.14 -3.39
CA SER A 229 3.59 -18.17 -2.79
C SER A 229 2.20 -18.25 -3.43
N ALA A 230 1.85 -17.33 -4.33
CA ALA A 230 0.56 -17.39 -5.04
C ALA A 230 0.48 -18.58 -5.99
N GLY A 231 -0.65 -19.28 -5.91
CA GLY A 231 -1.02 -20.33 -6.86
C GLY A 231 -0.09 -21.54 -6.84
N GLN A 232 0.39 -21.96 -8.01
CA GLN A 232 1.04 -23.29 -8.17
C GLN A 232 2.58 -23.24 -8.10
N GLY A 233 3.16 -22.13 -7.65
CA GLY A 233 4.60 -21.99 -7.45
C GLY A 233 5.38 -21.52 -8.69
N ALA A 234 4.71 -21.02 -9.74
CA ALA A 234 5.37 -20.36 -10.86
C ALA A 234 6.21 -19.15 -10.41
N GLY A 235 5.68 -18.38 -9.45
CA GLY A 235 6.39 -17.27 -8.81
C GLY A 235 7.66 -17.73 -8.09
N HIS A 236 7.61 -18.82 -7.32
CA HIS A 236 8.79 -19.40 -6.67
C HIS A 236 9.87 -19.82 -7.68
N LEU A 237 9.50 -20.40 -8.82
CA LEU A 237 10.47 -20.75 -9.86
C LEU A 237 11.17 -19.50 -10.42
N GLN A 238 10.43 -18.42 -10.64
CA GLN A 238 10.97 -17.15 -11.13
C GLN A 238 11.90 -16.50 -10.10
N LEU A 239 11.45 -16.36 -8.86
CA LEU A 239 12.20 -15.72 -7.78
C LEU A 239 13.42 -16.54 -7.38
N HIS A 240 13.34 -17.88 -7.35
CA HIS A 240 14.48 -18.75 -7.11
C HIS A 240 15.60 -18.53 -8.14
N ARG A 241 15.28 -18.44 -9.44
CA ARG A 241 16.29 -18.18 -10.48
C ARG A 241 16.99 -16.84 -10.25
N ALA A 242 16.22 -15.79 -9.98
CA ALA A 242 16.76 -14.47 -9.68
C ALA A 242 17.63 -14.47 -8.40
N ALA A 243 17.19 -15.16 -7.36
CA ALA A 243 17.90 -15.28 -6.09
C ALA A 243 19.28 -15.94 -6.24
N ILE A 244 19.41 -16.95 -7.09
CA ILE A 244 20.72 -17.58 -7.40
C ILE A 244 21.67 -16.59 -8.10
N ASP A 245 21.14 -15.82 -9.07
CA ASP A 245 21.92 -14.80 -9.77
C ASP A 245 22.36 -13.67 -8.82
N TRP A 246 21.47 -13.22 -7.94
CA TRP A 246 21.76 -12.22 -6.91
C TRP A 246 22.81 -12.72 -5.93
N LEU A 247 22.68 -13.94 -5.40
CA LEU A 247 23.66 -14.52 -4.49
C LEU A 247 25.05 -14.63 -5.13
N THR A 248 25.11 -14.99 -6.42
CA THR A 248 26.35 -15.04 -7.19
C THR A 248 27.00 -13.65 -7.29
N ARG A 249 26.22 -12.60 -7.52
CA ARG A 249 26.69 -11.20 -7.52
C ARG A 249 27.19 -10.77 -6.13
N CYS A 250 26.41 -11.02 -5.08
CA CYS A 250 26.78 -10.71 -3.71
C CYS A 250 28.09 -11.41 -3.32
N LYS A 251 28.24 -12.70 -3.64
CA LYS A 251 29.49 -13.44 -3.45
C LYS A 251 30.67 -12.77 -4.14
N LYS A 252 30.52 -12.36 -5.42
CA LYS A 252 31.59 -11.69 -6.18
C LYS A 252 32.01 -10.38 -5.52
N TYR A 253 31.07 -9.63 -4.94
CA TYR A 253 31.37 -8.39 -4.21
C TYR A 253 32.02 -8.66 -2.85
N LEU A 254 31.43 -9.56 -2.04
CA LEU A 254 31.89 -9.88 -0.69
C LEU A 254 33.27 -10.56 -0.65
N THR A 255 33.70 -11.18 -1.75
CA THR A 255 35.01 -11.83 -1.86
C THR A 255 36.13 -10.89 -2.36
N GLN A 256 35.82 -9.62 -2.63
CA GLN A 256 36.85 -8.63 -2.95
C GLN A 256 37.73 -8.38 -1.72
N LYS A 257 39.05 -8.34 -1.91
CA LYS A 257 40.04 -8.25 -0.81
C LYS A 257 39.73 -7.13 0.19
N ASN A 258 39.47 -5.92 -0.32
CA ASN A 258 39.13 -4.74 0.49
C ASN A 258 37.79 -4.89 1.25
N VAL A 259 36.85 -5.67 0.71
CA VAL A 259 35.55 -5.94 1.36
C VAL A 259 35.71 -7.01 2.44
N VAL A 260 36.44 -8.09 2.16
CA VAL A 260 36.77 -9.14 3.14
C VAL A 260 37.48 -8.55 4.35
N GLU A 261 38.45 -7.66 4.14
CA GLU A 261 39.16 -6.95 5.22
C GLU A 261 38.20 -6.14 6.10
N LYS A 262 37.23 -5.44 5.50
CA LYS A 262 36.20 -4.69 6.24
C LYS A 262 35.27 -5.61 7.04
N VAL A 263 34.84 -6.72 6.45
CA VAL A 263 33.97 -7.71 7.10
C VAL A 263 34.71 -8.38 8.25
N SER A 264 35.98 -8.76 8.06
CA SER A 264 36.81 -9.39 9.10
C SER A 264 37.16 -8.43 10.25
N ALA A 265 37.22 -7.12 9.96
CA ALA A 265 37.37 -6.08 10.96
C ALA A 265 36.05 -5.71 11.68
N ASN A 266 34.95 -6.42 11.41
CA ASN A 266 33.60 -6.17 11.95
C ASN A 266 33.13 -4.72 11.76
N VAL A 267 33.45 -4.10 10.62
CA VAL A 267 32.95 -2.76 10.29
C VAL A 267 31.44 -2.86 10.07
N SER A 268 30.64 -2.28 10.96
CA SER A 268 29.17 -2.40 10.98
C SER A 268 28.44 -1.48 9.99
N GLN A 269 29.16 -0.60 9.29
CA GLN A 269 28.56 0.37 8.37
C GLN A 269 29.20 0.35 6.99
N GLY A 270 28.39 0.65 5.97
CA GLY A 270 28.80 0.78 4.58
C GLY A 270 28.20 -0.29 3.68
N LYS A 271 28.48 -0.17 2.38
CA LYS A 271 27.93 -1.04 1.33
C LYS A 271 28.11 -2.54 1.58
N HIS A 272 29.23 -2.93 2.21
CA HIS A 272 29.48 -4.34 2.56
C HIS A 272 28.55 -4.88 3.63
N ALA A 273 28.14 -4.05 4.60
CA ALA A 273 27.19 -4.46 5.62
C ALA A 273 25.79 -4.68 5.00
N SER A 274 25.34 -3.74 4.16
CA SER A 274 24.05 -3.85 3.45
C SER A 274 24.01 -5.07 2.52
N ILE A 275 25.06 -5.31 1.72
CA ILE A 275 25.10 -6.47 0.82
C ILE A 275 25.21 -7.78 1.59
N LEU A 276 25.88 -7.80 2.75
CA LEU A 276 25.92 -8.98 3.61
C LEU A 276 24.51 -9.30 4.16
N GLU A 277 23.79 -8.29 4.65
CA GLU A 277 22.39 -8.43 5.10
C GLU A 277 21.48 -8.94 3.96
N CYS A 278 21.55 -8.32 2.78
CA CYS A 278 20.82 -8.80 1.60
C CYS A 278 21.12 -10.28 1.30
N SER A 279 22.39 -10.68 1.42
CA SER A 279 22.81 -12.07 1.19
C SER A 279 22.19 -13.02 2.21
N CYS A 280 22.07 -12.63 3.48
CA CYS A 280 21.38 -13.41 4.49
C CYS A 280 19.91 -13.66 4.11
N HIS A 281 19.17 -12.61 3.69
CA HIS A 281 17.78 -12.76 3.27
C HIS A 281 17.62 -13.66 2.02
N ILE A 282 18.52 -13.53 1.05
CA ILE A 282 18.54 -14.42 -0.14
C ILE A 282 18.79 -15.87 0.28
N ILE A 283 19.76 -16.12 1.15
CA ILE A 283 20.11 -17.47 1.62
C ILE A 283 18.95 -18.07 2.42
N SER A 284 18.32 -17.31 3.32
CA SER A 284 17.16 -17.77 4.08
C SER A 284 16.02 -18.20 3.15
N TYR A 285 15.66 -17.36 2.17
CA TYR A 285 14.65 -17.71 1.18
C TYR A 285 14.99 -18.99 0.39
N LEU A 286 16.24 -19.10 -0.10
CA LEU A 286 16.68 -20.30 -0.81
C LEU A 286 16.63 -21.54 0.08
N ALA A 287 16.99 -21.42 1.36
CA ALA A 287 16.90 -22.51 2.32
C ALA A 287 15.44 -22.94 2.54
N ASP A 288 14.50 -22.00 2.65
CA ASP A 288 13.06 -22.29 2.79
C ASP A 288 12.53 -23.04 1.57
N VAL A 289 12.87 -22.59 0.35
CA VAL A 289 12.50 -23.29 -0.90
C VAL A 289 13.10 -24.70 -0.94
N MET A 290 14.39 -24.86 -0.58
CA MET A 290 15.03 -26.17 -0.54
C MET A 290 14.38 -27.10 0.50
N ASN A 291 14.00 -26.57 1.67
CA ASN A 291 13.31 -27.33 2.70
C ASN A 291 11.92 -27.80 2.24
N ALA A 292 11.16 -26.92 1.58
CA ALA A 292 9.85 -27.26 1.00
C ALA A 292 9.98 -28.39 -0.05
N LEU A 293 10.98 -28.31 -0.93
CA LEU A 293 11.25 -29.36 -1.93
C LEU A 293 11.61 -30.70 -1.28
N ARG A 294 12.41 -30.70 -0.21
CA ARG A 294 12.77 -31.93 0.51
C ARG A 294 11.56 -32.61 1.14
N GLN A 295 10.64 -31.84 1.72
CA GLN A 295 9.41 -32.38 2.29
C GLN A 295 8.51 -33.02 1.22
N SER A 296 8.45 -32.44 0.02
CA SER A 296 7.69 -33.02 -1.11
C SER A 296 8.25 -34.36 -1.58
N SER A 297 9.57 -34.56 -1.49
CA SER A 297 10.24 -35.81 -1.91
C SER A 297 10.11 -36.97 -0.90
N GLY A 298 9.48 -36.74 0.26
CA GLY A 298 9.39 -37.70 1.36
C GLY A 298 8.14 -38.58 1.40
N GLN A 299 7.16 -38.40 0.52
CA GLN A 299 5.96 -39.25 0.49
C GLN A 299 6.20 -40.58 -0.25
N GLY A 300 6.98 -41.40 0.44
CA GLY A 300 7.15 -42.82 0.26
C GLY A 300 7.54 -43.48 1.58
N SER A 301 7.02 -43.01 2.72
CA SER A 301 7.08 -43.77 3.98
C SER A 301 6.07 -43.24 4.99
N SER A 302 5.13 -44.11 5.37
CA SER A 302 4.25 -43.94 6.52
C SER A 302 5.08 -43.86 7.80
N VAL A 303 5.17 -42.70 8.44
CA VAL A 303 5.55 -42.63 9.86
C VAL A 303 4.59 -41.69 10.60
N LEU A 304 4.10 -42.27 11.69
CA LEU A 304 3.11 -41.80 12.66
C LEU A 304 3.46 -40.44 13.28
N LEU A 305 2.39 -39.74 13.61
CA LEU A 305 2.24 -38.66 14.59
C LEU A 305 3.39 -38.59 15.62
N VAL A 306 4.05 -37.43 15.68
CA VAL A 306 4.53 -36.88 16.94
C VAL A 306 4.01 -35.46 17.03
N ASP A 307 3.08 -35.30 17.95
CA ASP A 307 2.58 -34.05 18.52
C ASP A 307 3.74 -33.09 18.82
N GLY A 308 3.68 -31.91 18.22
CA GLY A 308 4.67 -30.86 18.34
C GLY A 308 4.07 -29.58 17.81
N GLU A 309 3.54 -28.76 18.70
CA GLU A 309 2.90 -27.47 18.47
C GLU A 309 3.49 -26.73 17.25
N GLU A 310 2.74 -26.73 16.15
CA GLU A 310 2.88 -25.68 15.14
C GLU A 310 2.51 -24.36 15.82
N LYS A 311 3.52 -23.65 16.31
CA LYS A 311 3.41 -22.19 16.38
C LYS A 311 3.43 -21.70 14.95
N ALA A 312 2.25 -21.71 14.32
CA ALA A 312 1.94 -20.73 13.30
C ALA A 312 2.46 -19.39 13.82
N VAL A 313 3.23 -18.68 13.01
CA VAL A 313 3.47 -17.26 13.26
C VAL A 313 2.11 -16.60 13.05
N GLU A 314 1.30 -16.59 14.12
CA GLU A 314 0.19 -15.67 14.25
C GLU A 314 0.84 -14.29 14.25
N VAL A 315 0.82 -13.66 13.07
CA VAL A 315 1.04 -12.22 12.96
C VAL A 315 -0.11 -11.63 13.76
N ASP A 316 0.22 -11.23 14.98
CA ASP A 316 -0.64 -10.58 15.97
C ASP A 316 -1.36 -9.40 15.29
N SER A 317 -2.59 -9.67 14.82
CA SER A 317 -3.42 -8.70 14.11
C SER A 317 -3.96 -7.60 15.04
N ASP A 318 -3.74 -7.75 16.34
CA ASP A 318 -4.28 -6.87 17.38
C ASP A 318 -3.57 -5.51 17.43
N TRP A 319 -2.40 -5.37 16.80
CA TRP A 319 -1.71 -4.07 16.66
C TRP A 319 -2.43 -3.09 15.71
N VAL A 320 -3.33 -3.58 14.86
CA VAL A 320 -4.04 -2.74 13.89
C VAL A 320 -5.26 -2.04 14.51
N ASP A 321 -5.83 -2.61 15.58
CA ASP A 321 -6.99 -2.02 16.27
C ASP A 321 -6.60 -0.85 17.21
N GLU A 322 -5.33 -0.75 17.62
CA GLU A 322 -4.84 0.32 18.51
C GLU A 322 -4.51 1.64 17.75
N LEU A 323 -4.41 1.60 16.41
CA LEU A 323 -4.14 2.79 15.57
C LEU A 323 -5.39 3.63 15.24
N ALA A 324 -6.56 3.28 15.78
CA ALA A 324 -7.84 3.94 15.48
C ALA A 324 -8.39 4.84 16.60
N VAL A 325 -7.65 5.04 17.70
CA VAL A 325 -8.11 5.85 18.84
C VAL A 325 -7.13 7.01 19.08
N GLU A 326 -7.50 8.19 18.57
CA GLU A 326 -7.07 9.57 18.91
C GLU A 326 -7.52 10.42 17.69
N ASP A 327 -8.45 11.39 17.72
CA ASP A 327 -8.92 12.33 18.73
C ASP A 327 -10.44 12.58 18.57
N ASP A 328 -11.23 12.30 19.62
CA ASP A 328 -12.52 12.97 19.83
C ASP A 328 -12.53 13.47 21.28
N ASP A 329 -11.96 14.66 21.48
CA ASP A 329 -12.21 15.46 22.68
C ASP A 329 -12.08 16.95 22.33
N SER A 330 -12.96 17.42 21.44
CA SER A 330 -13.33 18.83 21.48
C SER A 330 -14.50 19.01 22.45
N GLN A 331 -14.21 18.98 23.76
CA GLN A 331 -15.13 19.56 24.73
C GLN A 331 -15.16 21.07 24.52
N ALA A 332 -16.24 21.53 23.88
CA ALA A 332 -16.60 22.93 23.83
C ALA A 332 -17.01 23.39 25.25
N GLU A 333 -16.10 24.04 25.97
CA GLU A 333 -16.49 24.86 27.12
C GLU A 333 -17.15 26.16 26.60
N ASP A 334 -18.47 26.13 26.64
CA ASP A 334 -19.35 27.25 26.34
C ASP A 334 -19.20 28.33 27.43
N SER A 335 -18.21 29.21 27.28
CA SER A 335 -18.04 30.36 28.17
C SER A 335 -19.05 31.45 27.83
N VAL A 336 -20.30 31.24 28.24
CA VAL A 336 -21.37 32.26 28.22
C VAL A 336 -21.03 33.33 29.26
N ARG A 337 -20.31 34.38 28.84
CA ARG A 337 -20.08 35.57 29.64
C ARG A 337 -21.34 36.45 29.60
N THR A 338 -22.29 36.14 30.46
CA THR A 338 -23.48 36.98 30.68
C THR A 338 -23.08 38.26 31.41
N SER A 339 -23.01 39.38 30.68
CA SER A 339 -22.97 40.72 31.25
C SER A 339 -24.32 41.03 31.90
N LEU A 340 -24.40 40.92 33.22
CA LEU A 340 -25.50 41.46 34.02
C LEU A 340 -25.33 42.97 34.15
N TYR A 341 -26.27 43.70 33.54
CA TYR A 341 -26.54 45.10 33.82
C TYR A 341 -27.39 45.24 35.10
N HIS A 342 -27.20 46.39 35.77
CA HIS A 342 -28.00 47.03 36.82
C HIS A 342 -27.75 46.63 38.28
N LEU A 343 -27.01 47.46 39.02
CA LEU A 343 -27.52 48.68 39.67
C LEU A 343 -26.39 49.64 40.04
#